data_AF-A0A6N3FNW2-F1
#
_entry.id   AF-A0A6N3FNW2-F1
#
_cell.length_a   1.000
_cell.length_b   1.000
_cell.length_c   1.000
_cell.angle_alpha   90.00
_cell.angle_beta   90.00
_cell.angle_gamma   90.00
#
_symmetry.space_group_name_H-M   'P 1'
#
loop_
_entity.id
_entity.type
_entity.pdbx_description
1 polymer ?
#
loop_
_entity_poly.entity_id
_entity_poly.type
_entity_poly.pdbx_seq_one_letter_code
_entity_poly.pdbx_strand_id
1 'polypeptide(L)'
;MNQRRFSIPNDIWKWNLKPQGFATLAYLCYLHIHCNKGASSSADEIASQLHMSKDMAAEQLSELNHRGLLDQHMVPVFKNTSKNFFSLPNELFFLNIGHGVITVYAYLLYCEDRRTHQCHPSYRTISDVVHLTVSTVMKHITKLADRQFITVESTSYIDKRGMKWNGNNLYTILPIQMAMDYCYQQQLLRLEA
;
A
#
# COMPACT_ATOMS: atom_id res chain seq x y z
N MET A 1 10.29 -16.68 15.14
CA MET A 1 8.99 -16.57 14.43
C MET A 1 9.15 -15.52 13.35
N ASN A 2 9.18 -15.90 12.07
CA ASN A 2 9.22 -14.93 10.97
C ASN A 2 7.92 -14.12 10.98
N GLN A 3 7.99 -12.88 11.42
CA GLN A 3 6.85 -11.97 11.38
C GLN A 3 6.49 -11.76 9.90
N ARG A 4 5.30 -12.19 9.46
CA ARG A 4 4.86 -12.07 8.05
C ARG A 4 4.42 -10.65 7.67
N ARG A 5 4.52 -9.71 8.62
CA ARG A 5 4.05 -8.33 8.47
C ARG A 5 5.02 -7.38 9.15
N PHE A 6 5.13 -6.16 8.65
CA PHE A 6 5.89 -5.08 9.25
C PHE A 6 4.97 -3.91 9.62
N SER A 7 5.39 -3.10 10.60
CA SER A 7 4.60 -1.98 11.11
C SER A 7 5.04 -0.67 10.47
N ILE A 8 4.07 0.19 10.14
CA ILE A 8 4.28 1.55 9.64
C ILE A 8 3.54 2.53 10.56
N PRO A 9 4.15 3.67 10.95
CA PRO A 9 3.48 4.67 11.78
C PRO A 9 2.32 5.30 11.04
N ASN A 10 1.20 5.53 11.75
CA ASN A 10 0.02 6.18 11.18
C ASN A 10 0.34 7.60 10.66
N ASP A 11 1.34 8.26 11.24
CA ASP A 11 1.75 9.61 10.85
C ASP A 11 2.37 9.68 9.44
N ILE A 12 2.67 8.55 8.80
CA ILE A 12 3.18 8.52 7.42
C ILE A 12 2.27 9.30 6.45
N TRP A 13 0.96 9.30 6.70
CA TRP A 13 -0.01 10.01 5.88
C TRP A 13 0.02 11.53 6.06
N LYS A 14 0.68 12.04 7.11
CA LYS A 14 0.92 13.48 7.32
C LYS A 14 2.12 14.00 6.53
N TRP A 15 2.99 13.12 6.06
CA TRP A 15 4.22 13.49 5.35
C TRP A 15 3.99 13.80 3.87
N ASN A 16 2.74 13.70 3.38
CA ASN A 16 2.35 14.00 2.01
C ASN A 16 3.28 13.35 0.97
N LEU A 17 3.55 12.05 1.15
CA LEU A 17 4.35 11.26 0.22
C LEU A 17 3.49 10.84 -0.97
N LYS A 18 3.96 11.12 -2.19
CA LYS A 18 3.36 10.55 -3.41
C LYS A 18 3.49 9.02 -3.39
N PRO A 19 2.68 8.28 -4.18
CA PRO A 19 2.67 6.81 -4.13
C PRO A 19 4.03 6.15 -4.30
N GLN A 20 4.88 6.67 -5.18
CA GLN A 20 6.23 6.17 -5.36
C GLN A 20 7.10 6.35 -4.09
N GLY A 21 7.03 7.50 -3.43
CA GLY A 21 7.79 7.77 -2.20
C GLY A 21 7.28 6.96 -1.02
N PHE A 22 5.96 6.82 -0.89
CA PHE A 22 5.35 5.93 0.10
C PHE A 22 5.81 4.48 -0.09
N ALA A 23 5.68 3.95 -1.31
CA ALA A 23 6.02 2.56 -1.60
C ALA A 23 7.53 2.29 -1.40
N THR A 24 8.39 3.23 -1.79
CA THR A 24 9.84 3.13 -1.54
C THR A 24 10.13 3.09 -0.05
N LEU A 25 9.55 3.99 0.74
CA LEU A 25 9.75 4.00 2.20
C LEU A 25 9.24 2.71 2.85
N ALA A 26 8.06 2.23 2.46
CA ALA A 26 7.49 0.98 2.96
C ALA A 26 8.38 -0.22 2.61
N TYR A 27 8.96 -0.26 1.40
CA TYR A 27 9.86 -1.33 0.98
C TYR A 27 11.18 -1.31 1.77
N LEU A 28 11.76 -0.14 2.01
CA LEU A 28 12.93 0.01 2.86
C LEU A 28 12.66 -0.45 4.30
N CYS A 29 11.46 -0.21 4.83
CA CYS A 29 11.07 -0.71 6.15
C CYS A 29 11.03 -2.24 6.19
N TYR A 30 10.46 -2.86 5.16
CA TYR A 30 10.46 -4.31 5.01
C TYR A 30 11.89 -4.86 4.97
N LEU A 31 12.78 -4.27 4.18
CA LEU A 31 14.17 -4.70 4.06
C LEU A 31 14.96 -4.58 5.36
N HIS A 32 14.77 -3.47 6.10
CA HIS A 32 15.41 -3.25 7.39
C HIS A 32 15.04 -4.33 8.41
N ILE A 33 13.78 -4.75 8.44
CA ILE A 33 13.28 -5.75 9.40
C ILE A 33 13.69 -7.17 8.99
N HIS A 34 13.70 -7.49 7.70
CA HIS A 34 13.76 -8.89 7.25
C HIS A 34 15.04 -9.31 6.54
N CYS A 35 15.79 -8.39 5.93
CA CYS A 35 16.88 -8.78 5.05
C CYS A 35 18.27 -8.64 5.68
N ASN A 36 18.40 -8.07 6.89
CA ASN A 36 19.69 -7.75 7.54
C ASN A 36 20.74 -7.20 6.56
N LYS A 37 20.28 -6.52 5.49
CA LYS A 37 21.15 -5.91 4.50
C LYS A 37 21.56 -4.59 5.13
N GLY A 38 22.72 -4.57 5.77
CA GLY A 38 23.43 -3.33 6.13
C GLY A 38 23.88 -2.53 4.90
N ALA A 39 23.28 -2.76 3.73
CA ALA A 39 23.55 -2.14 2.46
C ALA A 39 22.22 -1.65 1.90
N SER A 40 22.15 -0.35 1.62
CA SER A 40 21.09 0.30 0.84
C SER A 40 20.68 -0.58 -0.33
N SER A 41 19.38 -0.86 -0.49
CA SER A 41 18.89 -1.42 -1.75
C SER A 41 19.22 -0.45 -2.88
N SER A 42 19.74 -0.99 -3.98
CA SER A 42 20.05 -0.18 -5.14
C SER A 42 18.76 0.37 -5.77
N ALA A 43 18.87 1.48 -6.48
CA ALA A 43 17.75 2.03 -7.24
C ALA A 43 17.18 0.99 -8.24
N ASP A 44 18.01 0.10 -8.77
CA ASP A 44 17.60 -1.00 -9.65
C ASP A 44 16.70 -2.03 -8.95
N GLU A 45 17.04 -2.44 -7.72
CA GLU A 45 16.23 -3.36 -6.93
C GLU A 45 14.86 -2.73 -6.61
N ILE A 46 14.84 -1.47 -6.18
CA ILE A 46 13.62 -0.74 -5.86
C ILE A 46 12.75 -0.56 -7.10
N ALA A 47 13.34 -0.16 -8.22
CA ALA A 47 12.65 0.04 -9.49
C ALA A 47 11.96 -1.24 -9.95
N SER A 48 12.68 -2.36 -9.90
CA SER A 48 12.16 -3.69 -10.26
C SER A 48 10.98 -4.09 -9.37
N GLN A 49 11.15 -4.01 -8.04
CA GLN A 49 10.13 -4.48 -7.10
C GLN A 49 8.88 -3.60 -7.05
N LEU A 50 9.03 -2.30 -7.25
CA LEU A 50 7.93 -1.35 -7.14
C LEU A 50 7.33 -0.93 -8.49
N HIS A 51 7.78 -1.55 -9.59
CA HIS A 51 7.34 -1.25 -10.95
C HIS A 51 7.42 0.23 -11.28
N MET A 52 8.60 0.81 -11.11
CA MET A 52 8.92 2.18 -11.51
C MET A 52 10.24 2.22 -12.27
N SER A 53 10.56 3.35 -12.90
CA SER A 53 11.87 3.50 -13.54
C SER A 53 12.99 3.63 -12.51
N LYS A 54 14.21 3.32 -12.93
CA LYS A 54 15.41 3.51 -12.10
C LYS A 54 15.57 4.97 -11.65
N ASP A 55 15.34 5.91 -12.56
CA ASP A 55 15.43 7.35 -12.28
C ASP A 55 14.39 7.77 -11.23
N MET A 56 13.16 7.27 -11.34
CA MET A 56 12.10 7.51 -10.34
C MET A 56 12.51 6.95 -8.97
N ALA A 57 13.07 5.74 -8.92
CA ALA A 57 13.53 5.13 -7.67
C ALA A 57 14.66 5.94 -7.02
N ALA A 58 15.63 6.40 -7.82
CA ALA A 58 16.71 7.26 -7.36
C ALA A 58 16.20 8.62 -6.84
N GLU A 59 15.26 9.24 -7.56
CA GLU A 59 14.61 10.49 -7.13
C GLU A 59 13.90 10.31 -5.78
N GLN A 60 13.16 9.22 -5.59
CA GLN A 60 12.47 8.96 -4.32
C GLN A 60 13.44 8.71 -3.16
N LEU A 61 14.56 8.02 -3.40
CA LEU A 61 15.59 7.86 -2.38
C LEU A 61 16.18 9.20 -1.94
N SER A 62 16.50 10.07 -2.91
CA SER A 62 17.00 11.42 -2.65
C SER A 62 15.98 12.25 -1.85
N GLU A 63 14.72 12.23 -2.26
CA GLU A 63 13.64 12.97 -1.60
C GLU A 63 13.41 12.49 -0.15
N LEU A 64 13.38 11.17 0.08
CA LEU A 64 13.20 10.61 1.42
C LEU A 64 14.38 10.98 2.35
N ASN A 65 15.61 10.96 1.82
CA ASN A 65 16.80 11.39 2.55
C ASN A 65 16.75 12.90 2.86
N HIS A 66 16.37 13.73 1.88
CA HIS A 66 16.21 15.17 2.06
C HIS A 66 15.16 15.53 3.12
N ARG A 67 14.07 14.75 3.20
CA ARG A 67 13.04 14.89 4.25
C ARG A 67 13.48 14.35 5.62
N GLY A 68 14.68 13.78 5.75
CA GLY A 68 15.17 13.20 7.00
C GLY A 68 14.42 11.94 7.44
N LEU A 69 13.77 11.25 6.49
CA LEU A 69 13.07 9.98 6.72
C LEU A 69 14.00 8.77 6.62
N LEU A 70 15.25 8.99 6.20
CA LEU A 70 16.33 8.01 6.16
C LEU A 70 17.52 8.50 7.00
N ASP A 71 18.29 7.59 7.59
CA ASP A 71 19.59 7.91 8.19
C ASP A 71 20.75 7.87 7.19
N GLN A 72 21.97 8.09 7.67
CA GLN A 72 23.20 8.03 6.88
C GLN A 72 23.47 6.66 6.23
N HIS A 73 22.77 5.61 6.66
CA HIS A 73 22.86 4.25 6.12
C HIS A 73 21.68 3.91 5.21
N MET A 74 20.85 4.91 4.84
CA MET A 74 19.62 4.76 4.05
C MET A 74 18.56 3.88 4.73
N VAL A 75 18.59 3.80 6.06
CA VAL A 75 17.62 3.05 6.85
C VAL A 75 16.46 3.98 7.24
N PRO A 76 15.19 3.53 7.15
CA PRO A 76 14.05 4.34 7.59
C PRO A 76 14.12 4.73 9.05
N VAL A 77 13.96 6.02 9.33
CA VAL A 77 13.92 6.54 10.70
C VAL A 77 12.62 7.30 10.94
N PHE A 78 11.93 6.91 12.01
CA PHE A 78 10.67 7.51 12.43
C PHE A 78 10.88 8.26 13.75
N LYS A 79 11.34 9.51 13.67
CA LYS A 79 11.48 10.38 14.85
C LYS A 79 10.12 10.97 15.22
N ASN A 80 9.78 10.98 16.51
CA ASN A 80 8.60 11.64 17.06
C ASN A 80 7.25 11.18 16.46
N THR A 81 7.15 9.90 16.05
CA THR A 81 5.86 9.35 15.63
C THR A 81 4.97 9.04 16.84
N SER A 82 3.67 9.14 16.62
CA SER A 82 2.65 8.67 17.54
C SER A 82 2.81 7.17 17.80
N LYS A 83 2.24 6.70 18.91
CA LYS A 83 2.28 5.28 19.30
C LYS A 83 1.40 4.38 18.42
N ASN A 84 0.72 4.94 17.41
CA ASN A 84 -0.23 4.22 16.58
C ASN A 84 0.42 3.78 15.27
N PHE A 85 0.26 2.50 14.95
CA PHE A 85 0.84 1.86 13.78
C PHE A 85 -0.20 0.96 13.10
N PHE A 86 -0.05 0.77 11.80
CA PHE A 86 -0.76 -0.24 11.02
C PHE A 86 0.24 -1.22 10.39
N SER A 87 -0.23 -2.43 10.08
CA SER A 87 0.65 -3.55 9.69
C SER A 87 0.46 -3.92 8.22
N LEU A 88 1.55 -3.89 7.46
CA LEU A 88 1.59 -4.28 6.06
C LEU A 88 2.08 -5.72 5.88
N PRO A 89 1.49 -6.53 4.98
CA PRO A 89 2.03 -7.83 4.61
C PRO A 89 3.33 -7.70 3.81
N ASN A 90 4.29 -8.59 4.08
CA ASN A 90 5.56 -8.64 3.37
C ASN A 90 5.37 -8.98 1.89
N GLU A 91 4.33 -9.77 1.61
CA GLU A 91 3.98 -10.32 0.30
C GLU A 91 3.69 -9.23 -0.73
N LEU A 92 3.35 -8.00 -0.31
CA LEU A 92 3.07 -6.87 -1.22
C LEU A 92 4.16 -6.63 -2.25
N PHE A 93 5.42 -6.85 -1.87
CA PHE A 93 6.57 -6.60 -2.73
C PHE A 93 6.89 -7.76 -3.68
N PHE A 94 6.22 -8.91 -3.55
CA PHE A 94 6.46 -10.09 -4.39
C PHE A 94 5.27 -10.42 -5.31
N LEU A 95 4.15 -9.71 -5.16
CA LEU A 95 2.91 -9.96 -5.91
C LEU A 95 2.75 -9.08 -7.17
N ASN A 96 3.81 -8.37 -7.57
CA ASN A 96 3.89 -7.69 -8.87
C ASN A 96 2.73 -6.70 -9.13
N ILE A 97 2.36 -5.92 -8.11
CA ILE A 97 1.19 -5.00 -8.12
C ILE A 97 1.56 -3.54 -8.41
N GLY A 98 2.79 -3.12 -8.08
CA GLY A 98 3.32 -1.77 -8.34
C GLY A 98 2.98 -0.73 -7.28
N HIS A 99 3.80 0.33 -7.20
CA HIS A 99 3.77 1.36 -6.14
C HIS A 99 2.41 2.03 -5.91
N GLY A 100 1.67 2.36 -6.98
CA GLY A 100 0.35 2.99 -6.86
C GLY A 100 -0.69 2.09 -6.18
N VAL A 101 -0.70 0.80 -6.54
CA VAL A 101 -1.61 -0.20 -5.96
C VAL A 101 -1.23 -0.49 -4.51
N ILE A 102 0.07 -0.60 -4.23
CA ILE A 102 0.60 -0.76 -2.86
C ILE A 102 0.14 0.37 -1.96
N THR A 103 0.25 1.61 -2.43
CA THR A 103 -0.12 2.80 -1.63
C THR A 103 -1.61 2.83 -1.33
N VAL A 104 -2.47 2.55 -2.32
CA VAL A 104 -3.92 2.49 -2.12
C VAL A 104 -4.29 1.38 -1.13
N TYR A 105 -3.72 0.18 -1.27
CA TYR A 105 -3.98 -0.92 -0.36
C TYR A 105 -3.51 -0.62 1.07
N ALA A 106 -2.34 -0.01 1.22
CA ALA A 106 -1.83 0.42 2.51
C ALA A 106 -2.75 1.43 3.20
N TYR A 107 -3.35 2.34 2.43
CA TYR A 107 -4.33 3.29 2.98
C TYR A 107 -5.61 2.60 3.44
N LEU A 108 -6.08 1.57 2.71
CA LEU A 108 -7.23 0.76 3.15
C LEU A 108 -6.92 0.00 4.44
N LEU A 109 -5.73 -0.60 4.56
CA LEU A 109 -5.26 -1.24 5.80
C LEU A 109 -5.12 -0.26 6.97
N TYR A 110 -4.76 0.98 6.69
CA TYR A 110 -4.75 2.05 7.69
C TYR A 110 -6.17 2.40 8.17
N CYS A 111 -7.15 2.39 7.28
CA CYS A 111 -8.56 2.68 7.60
C CYS A 111 -9.34 1.48 8.17
N GLU A 112 -8.74 0.29 8.15
CA GLU A 112 -9.39 -0.98 8.51
C GLU A 112 -9.83 -1.01 9.99
N ASP A 113 -11.10 -1.31 10.23
CA ASP A 113 -11.52 -1.85 11.52
C ASP A 113 -11.04 -3.30 11.62
N ARG A 114 -10.03 -3.52 12.45
CA ARG A 114 -9.36 -4.82 12.63
C ARG A 114 -10.28 -5.94 13.14
N ARG A 115 -11.45 -5.60 13.69
CA ARG A 115 -12.43 -6.61 14.15
C ARG A 115 -13.28 -7.12 13.00
N THR A 116 -13.60 -6.25 12.04
CA THR A 116 -14.50 -6.58 10.92
C THR A 116 -13.75 -6.79 9.61
N HIS A 117 -12.47 -6.40 9.56
CA HIS A 117 -11.65 -6.33 8.34
C HIS A 117 -12.24 -5.39 7.28
N GLN A 118 -13.01 -4.39 7.70
CA GLN A 118 -13.73 -3.51 6.80
C GLN A 118 -13.31 -2.05 6.94
N CYS A 119 -13.40 -1.30 5.85
CA CYS A 119 -13.30 0.15 5.84
C CYS A 119 -14.20 0.75 4.74
N HIS A 120 -14.53 2.04 4.85
CA HIS A 120 -15.41 2.72 3.90
C HIS A 120 -14.97 4.16 3.54
N PRO A 121 -13.66 4.43 3.31
CA PRO A 121 -13.24 5.73 2.81
C PRO A 121 -13.85 5.98 1.42
N SER A 122 -14.26 7.22 1.13
CA SER A 122 -14.75 7.55 -0.22
C SER A 122 -13.58 7.54 -1.22
N TYR A 123 -13.86 7.32 -2.52
CA TYR A 123 -12.80 7.45 -3.54
C TYR A 123 -12.10 8.81 -3.51
N ARG A 124 -12.82 9.88 -3.18
CA ARG A 124 -12.24 11.23 -3.04
C ARG A 124 -11.29 11.29 -1.85
N THR A 125 -11.69 10.76 -0.70
CA THR A 125 -10.84 10.68 0.49
C THR A 125 -9.55 9.91 0.21
N ILE A 126 -9.65 8.76 -0.47
CA ILE A 126 -8.47 7.99 -0.87
C ILE A 126 -7.60 8.83 -1.81
N SER A 127 -8.20 9.42 -2.86
CA SER A 127 -7.54 10.28 -3.86
C SER A 127 -6.72 11.39 -3.22
N ASP A 128 -7.31 12.10 -2.25
CA ASP A 128 -6.69 13.23 -1.58
C ASP A 128 -5.50 12.79 -0.73
N VAL A 129 -5.64 11.72 0.06
CA VAL A 129 -4.59 11.25 0.98
C VAL A 129 -3.42 10.59 0.24
N VAL A 130 -3.71 9.79 -0.80
CA VAL A 130 -2.65 9.08 -1.54
C VAL A 130 -2.09 9.89 -2.71
N HIS A 131 -2.56 11.13 -2.90
CA HIS A 131 -2.14 12.04 -3.98
C HIS A 131 -2.27 11.43 -5.37
N LEU A 132 -3.39 10.74 -5.62
CA LEU A 132 -3.77 10.21 -6.92
C LEU A 132 -5.02 10.92 -7.43
N THR A 133 -5.32 10.81 -8.72
CA THR A 133 -6.64 11.17 -9.23
C THR A 133 -7.66 10.10 -8.86
N VAL A 134 -8.94 10.50 -8.73
CA VAL A 134 -10.05 9.57 -8.44
C VAL A 134 -10.11 8.43 -9.46
N SER A 135 -9.86 8.71 -10.75
CA SER A 135 -9.83 7.70 -11.81
C SER A 135 -8.71 6.67 -11.60
N THR A 136 -7.53 7.12 -11.17
CA THR A 136 -6.40 6.23 -10.87
C THR A 136 -6.67 5.40 -9.62
N VAL A 137 -7.29 5.99 -8.59
CA VAL A 137 -7.74 5.25 -7.41
C VAL A 137 -8.71 4.15 -7.79
N MET A 138 -9.74 4.45 -8.60
CA MET A 138 -10.69 3.45 -9.08
C MET A 138 -9.97 2.30 -9.80
N LYS A 139 -9.04 2.60 -10.71
CA LYS A 139 -8.23 1.60 -11.40
C LYS A 139 -7.43 0.72 -10.44
N HIS A 140 -6.84 1.30 -9.39
CA HIS A 140 -6.10 0.54 -8.38
C HIS A 140 -7.01 -0.30 -7.49
N ILE A 141 -8.18 0.21 -7.11
CA ILE A 141 -9.20 -0.55 -6.36
C ILE A 141 -9.69 -1.75 -7.18
N THR A 142 -10.01 -1.57 -8.46
CA THR A 142 -10.36 -2.69 -9.36
C THR A 142 -9.24 -3.72 -9.40
N LYS A 143 -7.99 -3.29 -9.58
CA LYS A 143 -6.85 -4.22 -9.59
C LYS A 143 -6.65 -4.96 -8.26
N LEU A 144 -6.95 -4.34 -7.12
CA LEU A 144 -6.93 -5.00 -5.81
C LEU A 144 -8.04 -6.04 -5.68
N ALA A 145 -9.24 -5.72 -6.15
CA ALA A 145 -10.38 -6.64 -6.13
C ALA A 145 -10.14 -7.84 -7.06
N ASP A 146 -9.71 -7.60 -8.30
CA ASP A 146 -9.40 -8.64 -9.28
C ASP A 146 -8.37 -9.64 -8.74
N ARG A 147 -7.37 -9.13 -8.01
CA ARG A 147 -6.29 -9.91 -7.40
C ARG A 147 -6.58 -10.41 -5.98
N GLN A 148 -7.85 -10.40 -5.56
CA GLN A 148 -8.28 -10.99 -4.29
C GLN A 148 -7.61 -10.39 -3.03
N PHE A 149 -7.21 -9.11 -3.08
CA PHE A 149 -6.75 -8.38 -1.89
C PHE A 149 -7.92 -7.84 -1.08
N ILE A 150 -9.00 -7.47 -1.76
CA ILE A 150 -10.20 -6.88 -1.17
C ILE A 150 -11.45 -7.36 -1.89
N THR A 151 -12.62 -7.26 -1.25
CA THR A 151 -13.90 -7.15 -1.94
C THR A 151 -14.40 -5.71 -1.90
N VAL A 152 -15.25 -5.35 -2.86
CA VAL A 152 -15.85 -4.01 -2.96
C VAL A 152 -17.36 -4.16 -3.06
N GLU A 153 -18.08 -3.57 -2.12
CA GLU A 153 -19.54 -3.56 -2.11
C GLU A 153 -20.02 -2.11 -2.16
N SER A 154 -20.96 -1.81 -3.06
CA SER A 154 -21.59 -0.48 -3.08
C SER A 154 -22.64 -0.41 -2.00
N THR A 155 -22.59 0.65 -1.19
CA THR A 155 -23.59 0.87 -0.13
C THR A 155 -24.60 1.92 -0.54
N SER A 156 -25.75 1.93 0.13
CA SER A 156 -26.75 2.97 -0.04
C SER A 156 -27.46 3.21 1.28
N TYR A 157 -27.96 4.43 1.49
CA TYR A 157 -28.75 4.78 2.66
C TYR A 157 -29.99 5.55 2.24
N ILE A 158 -31.03 5.51 3.08
CA ILE A 158 -32.28 6.25 2.87
C ILE A 158 -32.24 7.47 3.79
N ASP A 159 -32.42 8.66 3.24
CA ASP A 159 -32.49 9.88 4.05
C ASP A 159 -33.83 10.02 4.79
N LYS A 160 -33.93 11.03 5.66
CA LYS A 160 -35.16 11.30 6.43
C LYS A 160 -36.38 11.64 5.55
N ARG A 161 -36.18 11.90 4.26
CA ARG A 161 -37.22 12.20 3.27
C ARG A 161 -37.60 10.98 2.43
N GLY A 162 -37.01 9.81 2.70
CA GLY A 162 -37.27 8.57 1.96
C GLY A 162 -36.46 8.43 0.66
N MET A 163 -35.51 9.33 0.38
CA MET A 163 -34.70 9.27 -0.84
C MET A 163 -33.49 8.35 -0.64
N LYS A 164 -33.26 7.44 -1.60
CA LYS A 164 -32.10 6.55 -1.62
C LYS A 164 -30.88 7.28 -2.17
N TRP A 165 -29.82 7.35 -1.38
CA TRP A 165 -28.54 7.92 -1.73
C TRP A 165 -27.47 6.83 -1.83
N ASN A 166 -26.56 6.97 -2.79
CA ASN A 166 -25.37 6.13 -2.87
C ASN A 166 -24.44 6.50 -1.71
N GLY A 167 -24.10 5.50 -0.90
CA GLY A 167 -23.09 5.63 0.14
C GLY A 167 -21.68 5.45 -0.41
N ASN A 168 -20.69 5.47 0.48
CA ASN A 168 -19.34 5.06 0.13
C ASN A 168 -19.29 3.56 -0.14
N ASN A 169 -18.30 3.11 -0.89
CA ASN A 169 -18.08 1.68 -1.01
C ASN A 169 -17.58 1.12 0.33
N LEU A 170 -18.05 -0.08 0.65
CA LEU A 170 -17.51 -0.91 1.72
C LEU A 170 -16.41 -1.78 1.11
N TYR A 171 -15.22 -1.69 1.67
CA TYR A 171 -14.09 -2.53 1.31
C TYR A 171 -13.87 -3.54 2.42
N THR A 172 -13.84 -4.83 2.08
CA THR A 172 -13.43 -5.89 3.01
C THR A 172 -12.03 -6.34 2.64
N ILE A 173 -11.09 -6.26 3.56
CA ILE A 173 -9.71 -6.74 3.40
C ILE A 173 -9.75 -8.27 3.47
N LEU A 174 -9.24 -8.92 2.43
CA LEU A 174 -9.15 -10.38 2.38
C LEU A 174 -7.83 -10.88 2.99
N PRO A 175 -7.77 -12.13 3.48
CA PRO A 175 -6.53 -12.74 3.89
C PRO A 175 -5.49 -12.71 2.76
N ILE A 176 -4.26 -12.27 3.07
CA ILE A 176 -3.20 -12.12 2.06
C ILE A 176 -2.90 -13.41 1.28
N GLN A 177 -3.18 -14.57 1.88
CA GLN A 177 -3.06 -15.87 1.23
C GLN A 177 -3.91 -15.98 -0.04
N MET A 178 -5.11 -15.40 -0.05
CA MET A 178 -5.97 -15.42 -1.25
C MET A 178 -5.32 -14.69 -2.43
N ALA A 179 -4.70 -13.53 -2.17
CA ALA A 179 -3.97 -12.79 -3.19
C ALA A 179 -2.72 -13.53 -3.65
N MET A 180 -2.01 -14.20 -2.73
CA MET A 180 -0.87 -15.05 -3.07
C MET A 180 -1.29 -16.20 -4.00
N ASP A 181 -2.29 -16.98 -3.59
CA ASP A 181 -2.77 -18.15 -4.33
C ASP A 181 -3.24 -17.73 -5.73
N TYR A 182 -4.00 -16.63 -5.83
CA TYR A 182 -4.42 -16.07 -7.10
C TYR A 182 -3.22 -15.69 -7.99
N CYS A 183 -2.23 -14.97 -7.44
CA CYS A 183 -1.05 -14.56 -8.20
C CYS A 183 -0.21 -15.77 -8.67
N TYR A 184 -0.03 -16.78 -7.83
CA TYR A 184 0.71 -17.99 -8.20
C TYR A 184 0.00 -18.80 -9.27
N GLN A 185 -1.32 -18.97 -9.17
CA GLN A 185 -2.13 -19.61 -10.21
C GLN A 185 -2.01 -18.88 -11.55
N GLN A 186 -2.09 -17.55 -11.54
CA GLN A 186 -1.94 -16.74 -12.76
C GLN A 186 -0.53 -16.81 -13.36
N GLN A 187 0.51 -16.98 -12.53
CA GLN A 187 1.88 -17.20 -13.02
C GLN A 187 2.02 -18.57 -13.70
N LEU A 188 1.46 -19.63 -13.12
CA LEU A 188 1.47 -20.97 -13.71
C LEU A 188 0.77 -20.99 -15.08
N LEU A 189 -0.42 -20.41 -15.17
CA LEU A 189 -1.17 -20.34 -16.43
C LEU A 189 -0.42 -19.60 -17.55
N ARG A 190 0.46 -18.63 -17.21
CA ARG A 190 1.28 -17.91 -18.18
C ARG A 190 2.51 -18.68 -18.64
N LEU A 191 2.96 -19.66 -17.86
CA LEU A 191 4.07 -20.55 -18.23
C LEU A 191 3.57 -21.72 -19.10
N GLU A 192 2.30 -22.08 -18.98
CA GLU A 192 1.64 -23.13 -19.77
C GLU A 192 1.11 -22.63 -21.12
N ALA A 193 1.04 -21.31 -21.34
CA ALA A 193 0.52 -20.65 -22.54
C ALA A 193 1.65 -20.23 -23.50
#